data_AF-A0A7W0WKZ2-F1
#
_entry.id   AF-A0A7W0WKZ2-F1
#
_cell.length_a   1.000
_cell.length_b   1.000
_cell.length_c   1.000
_cell.angle_alpha   90.00
_cell.angle_beta   90.00
_cell.angle_gamma   90.00
#
_symmetry.space_group_name_H-M   'P 1'
#
loop_
_entity.id
_entity.type
_entity.pdbx_description
1 polymer ?
#
loop_
_entity_poly.entity_id
_entity_poly.type
_entity_poly.pdbx_seq_one_letter_code
_entity_poly.pdbx_strand_id
1 'polypeptide(L)'
;MNWISDPQAWIGFLTLAVLEIVLGIDNVVFISILAGKLPPGQQDRARKVGLGLAMLMRIALLLSLSWIVRLTAPLFTVLGQEISGRDLVLIVGGLFLLGKSTREI
;
A
#
# COMPACT_ATOMS: atom_id res chain seq x y z
N MET A 1 -6.34 -18.57 22.08
CA MET A 1 -6.77 -17.51 23.00
C MET A 1 -5.58 -16.90 23.78
N ASN A 2 -4.34 -16.95 23.26
CA ASN A 2 -3.13 -16.53 23.99
C ASN A 2 -2.55 -15.18 23.53
N TRP A 3 -3.11 -14.58 22.47
CA TRP A 3 -2.59 -13.34 21.87
C TRP A 3 -2.90 -12.09 22.71
N ILE A 4 -3.97 -12.12 23.52
CA ILE A 4 -4.37 -10.99 24.38
C ILE A 4 -3.42 -10.86 25.59
N SER A 5 -2.81 -11.96 26.02
CA SER A 5 -1.95 -12.03 27.19
C SER A 5 -0.45 -11.94 26.87
N ASP A 6 -0.09 -11.89 25.58
CA ASP A 6 1.29 -11.79 25.12
C ASP A 6 1.73 -10.32 25.06
N PRO A 7 2.66 -9.87 25.93
CA PRO A 7 3.17 -8.50 25.90
C PRO A 7 3.79 -8.12 24.55
N GLN A 8 4.34 -9.08 23.81
CA GLN A 8 4.99 -8.84 22.52
C GLN A 8 3.98 -8.47 21.43
N ALA A 9 2.78 -9.04 21.46
CA ALA A 9 1.69 -8.70 20.55
C ALA A 9 1.21 -7.25 20.76
N TRP A 10 1.10 -6.81 22.03
CA TRP A 10 0.74 -5.43 22.37
C TRP A 10 1.79 -4.42 21.94
N ILE A 11 3.08 -4.74 22.14
CA ILE A 11 4.18 -3.88 21.69
C ILE A 11 4.15 -3.76 20.16
N GLY A 12 4.04 -4.88 19.44
CA GLY A 12 3.97 -4.88 17.97
C GLY A 12 2.78 -4.07 17.45
N PHE A 13 1.60 -4.25 18.05
CA PHE A 13 0.42 -3.45 17.71
C PHE A 13 0.64 -1.96 17.95
N LEU A 14 1.20 -1.58 19.10
CA LEU A 14 1.51 -0.18 19.42
C LEU A 14 2.50 0.42 18.42
N THR A 15 3.57 -0.30 18.10
CA THR A 15 4.56 0.16 17.12
C THR A 15 3.93 0.35 15.74
N LEU A 16 3.15 -0.62 15.26
CA LEU A 16 2.44 -0.50 13.98
C LEU A 16 1.44 0.67 13.98
N ALA A 17 0.67 0.83 15.06
CA ALA A 17 -0.26 1.94 15.19
C ALA A 17 0.45 3.30 15.18
N VAL A 18 1.58 3.44 15.88
CA VAL A 18 2.39 4.67 15.88
C VAL A 18 2.94 4.96 14.49
N LEU A 19 3.51 3.97 13.80
CA LEU A 19 4.03 4.15 12.44
C LEU A 19 2.94 4.60 11.48
N GLU A 20 1.77 3.95 11.54
CA GLU A 20 0.62 4.25 10.68
C GLU A 20 0.04 5.66 10.92
N ILE A 21 0.13 6.14 12.17
CA ILE A 21 -0.24 7.52 12.54
C ILE A 21 0.78 8.51 11.97
N VAL A 22 2.09 8.28 12.17
CA VAL A 22 3.15 9.20 11.71
C VAL A 22 3.14 9.34 10.18
N LEU A 23 3.07 8.22 9.46
CA LEU A 23 2.95 8.20 8.00
C LEU A 23 1.66 8.88 7.53
N GLY A 24 0.56 8.69 8.26
CA GLY A 24 -0.72 9.33 7.97
C GLY A 24 -0.67 10.86 8.11
N ILE A 25 -0.02 11.35 9.17
CA ILE A 25 0.09 12.78 9.46
C ILE A 25 0.94 13.49 8.40
N ASP A 26 2.09 12.91 8.02
CA ASP A 26 2.99 13.52 7.03
C ASP A 26 2.28 13.83 5.71
N ASN A 27 1.49 12.86 5.20
CA ASN A 27 0.73 13.00 3.96
C ASN A 27 -0.40 14.06 4.05
N VAL A 28 -1.09 14.14 5.19
CA VAL A 28 -2.15 15.15 5.42
C VAL A 28 -1.56 16.56 5.56
N VAL A 29 -0.42 16.68 6.25
CA VAL A 29 0.29 17.95 6.43
C VAL A 29 0.82 18.44 5.09
N PHE A 30 1.44 17.58 4.28
CA PHE A 30 1.89 17.94 2.93
C PHE A 30 0.76 18.53 2.07
N ILE A 31 -0.39 17.86 2.02
CA ILE A 31 -1.56 18.31 1.26
C ILE A 31 -2.08 19.64 1.79
N SER A 32 -2.12 19.81 3.11
CA SER A 32 -2.59 21.05 3.74
C SER A 32 -1.64 22.23 3.44
N ILE A 33 -0.33 21.99 3.42
CA ILE A 33 0.68 22.99 3.07
C ILE A 33 0.54 23.38 1.59
N LEU A 34 0.42 22.41 0.68
CA LEU A 34 0.22 22.66 -0.74
C LEU A 34 -1.08 23.39 -1.04
N ALA A 35 -2.18 22.97 -0.41
CA ALA A 35 -3.47 23.64 -0.51
C ALA A 35 -3.40 25.10 -0.02
N GLY A 36 -2.58 25.39 1.01
CA GLY A 36 -2.36 26.75 1.50
C GLY A 36 -1.55 27.64 0.56
N LYS A 37 -0.83 27.09 -0.42
CA LYS A 37 -0.10 27.84 -1.45
C LYS A 37 -0.97 28.24 -2.65
N LEU A 38 -2.22 27.76 -2.73
CA LEU A 38 -3.15 28.13 -3.79
C LEU A 38 -3.83 29.48 -3.54
N PRO A 39 -4.37 30.15 -4.57
CA PRO A 39 -5.16 31.37 -4.41
C PRO A 39 -6.32 31.15 -3.41
N PRO A 40 -6.65 32.14 -2.56
CA PRO A 40 -7.60 31.99 -1.44
C PRO A 40 -8.96 31.42 -1.86
N GLY A 41 -9.45 31.71 -3.06
CA GLY A 41 -10.70 31.15 -3.58
C GLY A 41 -10.68 29.65 -3.91
N GLN A 42 -9.50 29.02 -3.98
CA GLN A 42 -9.32 27.60 -4.33
C GLN A 42 -8.78 26.74 -3.18
N GLN A 43 -8.27 27.34 -2.10
CA GLN A 43 -7.62 26.61 -1.00
C GLN A 43 -8.56 25.60 -0.33
N ASP A 44 -9.80 26.00 -0.03
CA ASP A 44 -10.78 25.11 0.60
C ASP A 44 -11.15 23.93 -0.29
N ARG A 45 -11.30 24.17 -1.59
CA ARG A 45 -11.63 23.11 -2.56
C ARG A 45 -10.45 22.17 -2.72
N ALA A 46 -9.24 22.70 -2.83
CA ALA A 46 -8.01 21.92 -2.93
C ALA A 46 -7.76 21.09 -1.66
N ARG A 47 -8.04 21.62 -0.47
CA ARG A 47 -7.90 20.89 0.79
C ARG A 47 -8.91 19.75 0.89
N LYS A 48 -10.19 20.00 0.59
CA LYS A 48 -11.25 18.96 0.61
C LYS A 48 -10.99 17.86 -0.42
N VAL A 49 -10.65 18.25 -1.66
CA VAL A 49 -10.36 17.30 -2.73
C VAL A 49 -9.06 16.53 -2.43
N GLY A 50 -8.00 17.22 -2.01
CA GLY A 50 -6.73 16.60 -1.65
C GLY A 50 -6.86 15.61 -0.50
N LEU A 51 -7.55 15.98 0.59
CA LEU A 51 -7.81 15.08 1.70
C LEU A 51 -8.69 13.89 1.31
N GLY A 52 -9.75 14.13 0.53
CA GLY A 52 -10.62 13.05 0.03
C GLY A 52 -9.85 12.07 -0.86
N LEU A 53 -9.05 12.59 -1.79
CA LEU A 53 -8.25 11.78 -2.71
C LEU A 53 -7.12 11.03 -1.98
N ALA A 54 -6.53 11.62 -0.94
CA ALA A 54 -5.55 10.98 -0.08
C ALA A 54 -6.12 9.79 0.70
N MET A 55 -7.30 9.98 1.30
CA MET A 55 -8.02 8.89 1.97
C MET A 55 -8.37 7.77 0.99
N LEU A 56 -8.82 8.13 -0.22
CA LEU A 56 -9.14 7.16 -1.27
C LEU A 56 -7.90 6.39 -1.72
N MET A 57 -6.77 7.07 -1.96
CA MET A 57 -5.50 6.42 -2.28
C MET A 57 -5.02 5.50 -1.16
N ARG A 58 -5.18 5.89 0.11
CA ARG A 58 -4.84 5.04 1.24
C ARG A 58 -5.67 3.76 1.25
N ILE A 59 -6.98 3.87 1.05
CA ILE A 59 -7.87 2.70 0.97
C ILE A 59 -7.49 1.83 -0.24
N ALA A 60 -7.24 2.43 -1.40
CA ALA A 60 -6.83 1.70 -2.60
C ALA A 60 -5.51 0.94 -2.41
N LEU A 61 -4.52 1.55 -1.76
CA LEU A 61 -3.24 0.92 -1.44
C LEU A 61 -3.38 -0.18 -0.38
N LEU A 62 -4.23 0.01 0.64
CA LEU A 62 -4.52 -1.03 1.63
C LEU A 62 -5.26 -2.22 1.01
N LEU A 63 -6.22 -1.96 0.11
CA LEU A 63 -6.93 -3.00 -0.64
C LEU A 63 -6.00 -3.74 -1.61
N SER A 64 -5.11 -3.01 -2.31
CA SER A 64 -4.12 -3.65 -3.19
C SER A 64 -3.12 -4.48 -2.40
N LEU A 65 -2.70 -4.03 -1.21
CA LEU A 65 -1.87 -4.82 -0.29
C LEU A 65 -2.61 -6.08 0.16
N SER A 66 -3.89 -5.99 0.54
CA SER A 66 -4.70 -7.15 0.89
C SER A 66 -4.83 -8.15 -0.28
N TRP A 67 -4.98 -7.64 -1.49
CA TRP A 67 -5.04 -8.46 -2.70
C TRP A 67 -3.69 -9.11 -3.03
N ILE A 68 -2.58 -8.38 -2.88
CA ILE A 68 -1.20 -8.88 -3.04
C ILE A 68 -0.89 -9.95 -1.99
N VAL A 69 -1.25 -9.74 -0.73
CA VAL A 69 -1.05 -10.71 0.35
C VAL A 69 -1.88 -11.98 0.08
N ARG A 70 -3.10 -11.84 -0.43
CA ARG A 70 -3.89 -12.98 -0.93
C ARG A 70 -3.24 -13.68 -2.12
N LEU A 71 -2.56 -12.95 -2.99
CA LEU A 71 -1.74 -13.55 -4.05
C LEU A 71 -0.56 -14.32 -3.47
N THR A 72 0.04 -13.88 -2.36
CA THR A 72 1.12 -14.62 -1.70
C THR A 72 0.67 -15.87 -0.95
N ALA A 73 -0.60 -15.93 -0.51
CA ALA A 73 -1.19 -17.17 -0.02
C ALA A 73 -1.34 -18.17 -1.19
N PRO A 74 -1.01 -19.47 -0.99
CA PRO A 74 -1.09 -20.45 -2.07
C PRO A 74 -2.54 -20.55 -2.56
N LEU A 75 -2.82 -19.98 -3.74
CA LEU A 75 -4.17 -19.85 -4.29
C LEU A 75 -4.68 -21.20 -4.81
N PHE A 76 -3.79 -22.07 -5.31
CA PHE A 76 -4.09 -23.42 -5.74
C PHE A 76 -2.88 -24.34 -5.56
N THR A 77 -3.10 -25.54 -5.02
CA THR A 77 -2.13 -26.65 -5.01
C THR A 77 -2.39 -27.54 -6.22
N VAL A 78 -1.50 -27.53 -7.21
CA VAL A 78 -1.53 -28.47 -8.34
C VAL A 78 -0.30 -29.36 -8.22
N LEU A 79 -0.50 -30.69 -8.18
CA LEU A 79 0.58 -31.69 -8.10
C LEU A 79 1.55 -31.52 -6.91
N GLY A 80 1.09 -30.98 -5.78
CA GLY A 80 1.93 -30.79 -4.58
C GLY A 80 2.89 -29.59 -4.63
N GLN A 81 2.76 -28.72 -5.64
CA GLN A 81 3.48 -27.45 -5.72
C GLN A 81 2.51 -26.29 -5.40
N GLU A 82 2.87 -25.49 -4.41
CA GLU A 82 2.15 -24.27 -4.01
C GLU A 82 2.46 -23.15 -5.00
N ILE A 83 1.61 -22.95 -6.01
CA ILE A 83 1.80 -21.84 -6.95
C ILE A 83 1.30 -20.56 -6.27
N SER A 84 2.24 -19.68 -5.93
CA SER A 84 1.96 -18.38 -5.33
C SER A 84 1.86 -17.32 -6.43
N GLY A 85 1.04 -16.29 -6.22
CA GLY A 85 0.99 -15.10 -7.06
C GLY A 85 2.34 -14.40 -7.22
N ARG A 86 3.31 -14.66 -6.31
CA ARG A 86 4.72 -14.30 -6.48
C ARG A 86 5.31 -14.84 -7.79
N ASP A 87 5.03 -16.10 -8.12
CA ASP A 87 5.61 -16.76 -9.30
C ASP A 87 5.06 -16.16 -10.58
N LEU A 88 3.78 -15.77 -10.56
CA LEU A 88 3.12 -15.10 -11.68
C LEU A 88 3.68 -13.69 -11.91
N VAL A 89 3.95 -12.94 -10.84
CA VAL A 89 4.63 -11.63 -10.91
C VAL A 89 6.08 -11.78 -11.40
N LEU A 90 6.80 -12.81 -10.96
CA LEU A 90 8.16 -13.09 -11.43
C LEU A 90 8.20 -13.47 -12.92
N ILE A 91 7.25 -14.28 -13.39
CA ILE A 91 7.12 -14.65 -14.80
C ILE A 91 6.79 -13.42 -15.65
N VAL A 92 5.81 -12.62 -15.23
CA VAL A 92 5.42 -11.39 -15.94
C VAL A 92 6.53 -10.35 -15.92
N GLY A 93 7.17 -10.13 -14.77
CA GLY A 93 8.31 -9.22 -14.61
C GLY A 93 9.53 -9.66 -15.41
N GLY A 94 9.84 -10.95 -15.43
CA GLY A 94 10.90 -11.54 -16.25
C GLY A 94 10.66 -11.37 -17.74
N LEU A 95 9.44 -11.65 -18.21
CA LEU A 95 9.04 -11.41 -19.60
C LEU A 95 9.07 -9.92 -19.98
N PHE A 96 8.67 -9.04 -19.06
CA PHE A 96 8.75 -7.58 -19.26
C PHE A 96 10.19 -7.11 -19.41
N LEU A 97 11.11 -7.57 -18.54
CA LEU A 97 12.54 -7.25 -18.64
C LEU A 97 13.14 -7.78 -19.94
N LEU A 98 12.81 -9.02 -20.35
CA LEU A 98 13.27 -9.58 -21.62
C LEU A 98 12.78 -8.77 -22.83
N GLY A 99 11.52 -8.34 -22.83
CA GLY A 99 10.97 -7.50 -23.89
C GLY A 99 11.62 -6.12 -23.95
N LYS A 100 11.89 -5.50 -22.80
CA LYS A 100 12.65 -4.26 -22.69
C LYS A 100 14.09 -4.43 -23.21
N SER A 101 14.81 -5.44 -22.75
CA SER A 101 16.19 -5.71 -23.18
C SER A 101 16.29 -6.03 -24.66
N THR A 102 15.27 -6.66 -25.26
CA THR A 102 15.25 -6.91 -26.71
C THR A 102 14.91 -5.66 -27.53
N ARG A 103 14.15 -4.71 -26.98
CA ARG A 103 13.81 -3.45 -27.66
C ARG A 103 14.85 -2.34 -27.48
N GLU A 104 15.70 -2.45 -26.46
CA GLU A 104 16.84 -1.56 -26.23
C GLU A 104 18.10 -1.98 -27.02
N ILE A 105 18.08 -3.15 -27.71
CA ILE A 105 19.11 -3.61 -28.66
C ILE A 105 18.69 -3.28 -30.10
#